data_AF-A0A0P0Z958-F1
#
_entry.id   AF-A0A0P0Z958-F1
#
_cell.length_a   1.000
_cell.length_b   1.000
_cell.length_c   1.000
_cell.angle_alpha   90.00
_cell.angle_beta   90.00
_cell.angle_gamma   90.00
#
_symmetry.space_group_name_H-M   'P 1'
#
loop_
_entity.id
_entity.type
_entity.pdbx_description
1 polymer ?
#
loop_
_entity_poly.entity_id
_entity_poly.type
_entity_poly.pdbx_seq_one_letter_code
_entity_poly.pdbx_strand_id
1 'polypeptide(L)'
;MATAQLFLSGARVTPDFREALHDAANRAGITPNEFVITAAAEKLAERGASFRGVFRPGDMRDHRPRRDLSQRLISDVAGTGRS
;
A
#
# COMPACT_ATOMS: atom_id res chain seq x y z
N MET A 1 -18.76 -8.71 14.93
CA MET A 1 -19.20 -8.78 13.52
C MET A 1 -18.31 -9.77 12.79
N ALA A 2 -18.89 -10.74 12.08
CA ALA A 2 -18.13 -11.71 11.29
C ALA A 2 -17.55 -11.04 10.04
N THR A 3 -16.26 -11.26 9.76
CA THR A 3 -15.57 -10.77 8.55
C THR A 3 -15.78 -11.80 7.44
N ALA A 4 -16.73 -11.55 6.54
CA ALA A 4 -16.93 -12.38 5.35
C ALA A 4 -15.90 -12.00 4.27
N GLN A 5 -15.28 -13.00 3.63
CA GLN A 5 -14.41 -12.81 2.47
C GLN A 5 -15.26 -12.86 1.19
N LEU A 6 -15.10 -11.87 0.31
CA LEU A 6 -15.82 -11.76 -0.96
C LEU A 6 -14.83 -11.87 -2.12
N PHE A 7 -15.20 -12.60 -3.18
CA PHE A 7 -14.43 -12.66 -4.43
C PHE A 7 -14.75 -11.45 -5.32
N LEU A 8 -13.73 -10.84 -5.92
CA LEU A 8 -13.89 -9.86 -7.00
C LEU A 8 -13.93 -10.62 -8.35
N SER A 9 -14.93 -10.36 -9.19
CA SER A 9 -15.13 -11.07 -10.47
C SER A 9 -14.13 -10.66 -11.56
N GLY A 10 -13.68 -11.64 -12.36
CA GLY A 10 -12.44 -11.60 -13.16
C GLY A 10 -12.46 -10.72 -14.42
N ALA A 11 -11.57 -9.74 -14.46
CA ALA A 11 -11.24 -8.94 -15.63
C ALA A 11 -10.35 -9.71 -16.63
N ARG A 12 -10.39 -9.31 -17.91
CA ARG A 12 -9.42 -9.75 -18.93
C ARG A 12 -8.25 -8.76 -18.96
N VAL A 13 -7.03 -9.29 -19.01
CA VAL A 13 -5.78 -8.51 -19.04
C VAL A 13 -4.91 -8.95 -20.21
N THR A 14 -3.92 -8.14 -20.57
CA THR A 14 -2.92 -8.51 -21.57
C THR A 14 -2.00 -9.63 -21.06
N PRO A 15 -1.41 -10.47 -21.94
CA PRO A 15 -0.46 -11.51 -21.54
C PRO A 15 0.73 -10.96 -20.73
N ASP A 16 1.37 -9.89 -21.20
CA ASP A 16 2.54 -9.30 -20.54
C ASP A 16 2.23 -8.80 -19.13
N PHE A 17 1.03 -8.22 -18.93
CA PHE A 17 0.60 -7.80 -17.60
C PHE A 17 0.40 -9.01 -16.69
N ARG A 18 -0.20 -10.09 -17.21
CA ARG A 18 -0.40 -11.32 -16.44
C ARG A 18 0.94 -11.92 -16.01
N GLU A 19 1.92 -11.97 -16.90
CA GLU A 19 3.27 -12.47 -16.58
C GLU A 19 3.94 -11.60 -15.50
N ALA A 20 3.97 -10.27 -15.70
CA ALA A 20 4.54 -9.35 -14.73
C ALA A 20 3.86 -9.42 -13.35
N LEU A 21 2.53 -9.58 -13.32
CA LEU A 21 1.78 -9.76 -12.08
C LEU A 21 2.16 -11.07 -11.38
N HIS A 22 2.22 -12.18 -12.11
CA HIS A 22 2.62 -13.47 -11.56
C HIS A 22 4.05 -13.43 -11.01
N ASP A 23 4.99 -12.81 -11.72
CA ASP A 23 6.38 -12.66 -11.27
C ASP A 23 6.50 -11.80 -10.02
N ALA A 24 5.74 -10.71 -9.93
CA ALA A 24 5.72 -9.86 -8.74
C ALA A 24 5.13 -10.61 -7.53
N ALA A 25 4.01 -11.32 -7.72
CA ALA A 25 3.38 -12.12 -6.68
C ALA A 25 4.29 -13.26 -6.20
N ASN A 26 4.95 -13.97 -7.13
CA ASN A 26 5.90 -15.03 -6.83
C ASN A 26 7.09 -14.51 -6.00
N ARG A 27 7.67 -13.37 -6.37
CA ARG A 27 8.77 -12.74 -5.62
C ARG A 27 8.36 -12.29 -4.22
N ALA A 28 7.10 -11.87 -4.06
CA ALA A 28 6.52 -11.52 -2.77
C ALA A 28 6.07 -12.74 -1.95
N GLY A 29 6.08 -13.95 -2.53
CA GLY A 29 5.63 -15.18 -1.86
C GLY A 29 4.13 -15.22 -1.56
N ILE A 30 3.32 -14.52 -2.36
CA ILE A 30 1.86 -14.41 -2.19
C ILE A 30 1.12 -14.75 -3.48
N THR A 31 -0.20 -14.91 -3.41
CA THR A 31 -1.00 -15.19 -4.61
C THR A 31 -1.16 -13.92 -5.48
N PRO A 32 -1.35 -14.03 -6.81
CA PRO A 32 -1.64 -12.88 -7.67
C PRO A 32 -2.84 -12.05 -7.20
N ASN A 33 -3.87 -12.72 -6.65
CA ASN A 33 -5.04 -12.06 -6.10
C ASN A 33 -4.70 -11.24 -4.84
N GLU A 34 -3.90 -11.80 -3.93
CA GLU A 34 -3.43 -11.05 -2.76
C GLU A 34 -2.60 -9.84 -3.18
N PHE A 35 -1.73 -10.01 -4.18
CA PHE A 35 -0.91 -8.91 -4.71
C PHE A 35 -1.76 -7.75 -5.22
N VAL A 36 -2.76 -8.01 -6.08
CA VAL A 36 -3.61 -6.94 -6.64
C VAL A 36 -4.49 -6.27 -5.58
N ILE A 37 -5.00 -7.03 -4.60
CA ILE A 37 -5.82 -6.46 -3.53
C ILE A 37 -4.96 -5.57 -2.63
N THR A 38 -3.73 -5.99 -2.28
CA THR A 38 -2.77 -5.14 -1.54
C THR A 38 -2.46 -3.87 -2.32
N ALA A 39 -2.12 -3.96 -3.60
CA ALA A 39 -1.82 -2.78 -4.44
C ALA A 39 -3.02 -1.82 -4.54
N ALA A 40 -4.25 -2.36 -4.62
CA ALA A 40 -5.47 -1.56 -4.60
C ALA A 40 -5.66 -0.86 -3.25
N ALA A 41 -5.40 -1.56 -2.14
CA ALA A 41 -5.48 -1.01 -0.80
C ALA A 41 -4.46 0.11 -0.58
N GLU A 42 -3.20 -0.07 -1.00
CA GLU A 42 -2.18 0.98 -1.01
C GLU A 42 -2.68 2.21 -1.76
N LYS A 43 -3.25 2.02 -2.95
CA LYS A 43 -3.78 3.13 -3.76
C LYS A 43 -4.96 3.84 -3.11
N LEU A 44 -5.82 3.12 -2.39
CA LEU A 44 -6.93 3.70 -1.65
C LEU A 44 -6.43 4.47 -0.42
N ALA A 45 -5.43 3.96 0.29
CA ALA A 45 -4.81 4.64 1.43
C ALA A 45 -4.13 5.95 1.00
N GLU A 46 -3.41 5.95 -0.14
CA GLU A 46 -2.85 7.18 -0.74
C GLU A 46 -3.91 8.25 -1.02
N ARG A 47 -5.14 7.82 -1.36
CA ARG A 47 -6.29 8.69 -1.63
C ARG A 47 -7.06 9.10 -0.37
N GLY A 48 -6.67 8.62 0.81
CA GLY A 48 -7.25 8.99 2.10
C GLY A 48 -8.33 8.04 2.63
N ALA A 49 -8.52 6.87 2.01
CA ALA A 49 -9.39 5.85 2.59
C ALA A 49 -8.76 5.28 3.88
N SER A 50 -9.59 5.01 4.90
CA SER A 50 -9.16 4.43 6.17
C SER A 50 -9.81 3.07 6.39
N PHE A 51 -8.99 2.06 6.65
CA PHE A 51 -9.41 0.70 6.94
C PHE A 51 -8.42 0.04 7.90
N ARG A 52 -8.89 -0.95 8.68
CA ARG A 52 -8.10 -1.59 9.74
C ARG A 52 -7.06 -2.58 9.22
N GLY A 53 -7.12 -2.93 7.94
CA GLY A 53 -6.29 -3.91 7.26
C GLY A 53 -7.02 -4.45 6.02
N VAL A 54 -6.32 -5.25 5.21
CA VAL A 54 -6.83 -5.78 3.93
C VAL A 54 -7.38 -7.19 4.10
N PHE A 55 -6.51 -8.13 4.48
CA PHE A 55 -6.86 -9.52 4.74
C PHE A 55 -7.04 -9.76 6.23
N ARG A 56 -6.28 -9.04 7.07
CA ARG A 56 -6.32 -9.14 8.53
C ARG A 56 -6.14 -7.77 9.16
N PRO A 57 -6.77 -7.49 10.31
CA PRO A 57 -6.50 -6.25 11.03
C PRO A 57 -5.00 -6.06 11.31
N GLY A 58 -4.43 -4.95 10.84
CA GLY A 58 -3.05 -4.55 11.08
C GLY A 58 -2.02 -4.97 10.03
N ASP A 59 -2.40 -5.62 8.93
CA ASP A 59 -1.48 -6.00 7.85
C ASP A 59 -0.93 -4.82 7.02
N MET A 60 -1.57 -3.65 7.10
CA MET A 60 -1.23 -2.42 6.34
C MET A 60 -0.48 -1.35 7.16
N ARG A 61 0.06 -1.67 8.33
CA ARG A 61 0.51 -0.68 9.34
C ARG A 61 1.62 0.29 8.88
N ASP A 62 2.24 0.10 7.73
CA ASP A 62 3.37 0.92 7.26
C ASP A 62 3.12 1.74 5.97
N HIS A 63 1.91 1.71 5.41
CA HIS A 63 1.58 2.61 4.29
C HIS A 63 1.21 4.00 4.79
N ARG A 64 2.14 4.69 5.48
CA ARG A 64 2.00 6.13 5.65
C ARG A 64 2.21 6.78 4.29
N PRO A 65 1.23 7.53 3.74
CA PRO A 65 1.52 8.36 2.60
C PRO A 65 2.69 9.27 2.99
N ARG A 66 3.75 9.33 2.15
CA ARG A 66 4.84 10.30 2.29
C ARG A 66 4.25 11.72 2.15
N ARG A 67 3.61 12.22 3.19
CA ARG A 67 3.14 13.59 3.34
C ARG A 67 3.74 14.10 4.64
N ASP A 68 4.97 14.63 4.57
CA ASP A 68 5.55 15.64 5.50
C ASP A 68 7.09 15.77 5.53
N LEU A 69 7.87 15.26 4.56
CA LEU A 69 9.30 15.62 4.49
C LEU A 69 9.55 17.14 4.34
N SER A 70 8.52 17.93 4.06
CA SER A 70 8.57 19.39 4.00
C SER A 70 8.67 20.10 5.37
N GLN A 71 8.41 19.43 6.50
CA GLN A 71 8.50 20.07 7.83
C GLN A 71 9.79 19.78 8.60
N ARG A 72 10.56 18.76 8.21
CA ARG A 72 11.82 18.40 8.91
C ARG A 72 13.04 19.22 8.50
N LEU A 73 12.96 20.00 7.42
CA LEU A 73 14.07 20.86 6.95
C LEU A 73 14.07 22.27 7.56
N ILE A 74 13.01 22.68 8.27
CA ILE A 74 12.92 24.03 8.87
C ILE A 74 13.48 24.06 10.30
N SER A 75 13.55 22.92 11.00
CA SER A 75 14.08 22.85 12.38
C SER A 75 15.61 22.81 12.46
N ASP A 76 16.31 22.29 11.45
CA ASP A 76 17.77 22.15 11.49
C ASP A 76 18.51 23.46 11.13
N VAL A 77 17.85 24.38 10.41
CA VAL A 77 18.45 25.67 10.02
C VAL A 77 18.31 26.74 11.13
N ALA A 78 17.39 26.56 12.08
CA ALA A 78 17.13 27.56 13.13
C ALA A 78 18.04 27.42 14.38
N GLY A 79 18.86 26.37 14.48
CA GLY A 79 19.67 26.07 15.67
C GLY A 79 21.15 26.48 15.62
N THR A 80 21.67 26.94 14.47
CA THR A 80 23.11 27.20 14.32
C THR A 80 23.37 28.70 14.20
N GLY A 81 23.39 29.40 15.32
CA GLY A 81 23.85 30.79 15.34
C GLY A 81 23.32 31.63 16.49
N ARG A 82 23.72 31.31 17.73
CA ARG A 82 23.82 32.29 18.81
C ARG A 82 24.68 31.75 19.96
N SER A 83 25.96 32.11 19.95
CA SER A 83 26.79 32.63 21.05
C SER A 83 28.26 32.42 20.73
#